data_AF-A0A1H9LGI6-F1
#
_entry.id   AF-A0A1H9LGI6-F1
#
_cell.length_a   1.000
_cell.length_b   1.000
_cell.length_c   1.000
_cell.angle_alpha   90.00
_cell.angle_beta   90.00
_cell.angle_gamma   90.00
#
_symmetry.space_group_name_H-M   'P 1'
#
loop_
_entity.id
_entity.type
_entity.pdbx_description
1 polymer ?
#
loop_
_entity_poly.entity_id
_entity_poly.type
_entity_poly.pdbx_seq_one_letter_code
_entity_poly.pdbx_strand_id
1 'polypeptide(L)'
;MQTFQRKTAGRIAAVTLLMAACASPLAWFVSRENAEEEVVAFAQEESRRVLSAQDSLRLDGPKAAAQAQQAAQLLTGGLFEIAEIYGADGSKLAESVTPAGHTVEPQLPRHGAPQYVDSFYESLPLPSGEWVLRVFVPLREAVSGPVTGYFEGVRIIPEWQRQQIVSDAFIVSLMVCLASLVCGAVIYPVVVHLVKENEHKAQQVLESHIAMMEALGRAIAKRDSDTGAHNYRVAWLAASTAHALGLQGAAMQSLIAGSFLHDAGKIGIPDAILLKPGRLDDAEMATMRTHVALGEDIVTGAGWLDGARDVVGSHHEKWDGSGYPRGLSGQNIPLSARIFAVADVFDALSSRRPYKEPLPFEQVMAILHEGRGSHFDPLVLDTFTQLAPELHRQLQGLDEAATRKLMTDMVQRHFDILV
;
A
#
# COMPACT_ATOMS: atom_id res chain seq x y z
N MET A 1 -2.29 -17.64 -8.23
CA MET A 1 -1.45 -17.66 -7.00
C MET A 1 0.07 -17.53 -7.26
N GLN A 2 0.69 -18.31 -8.16
CA GLN A 2 2.16 -18.27 -8.38
C GLN A 2 2.71 -16.91 -8.85
N THR A 3 1.96 -16.17 -9.68
CA THR A 3 2.41 -14.88 -10.25
C THR A 3 2.43 -13.76 -9.20
N PHE A 4 1.46 -13.77 -8.28
CA PHE A 4 1.39 -12.80 -7.17
C PHE A 4 2.52 -13.04 -6.18
N GLN A 5 2.70 -14.28 -5.74
CA GLN A 5 3.81 -14.65 -4.86
C GLN A 5 5.18 -14.33 -5.48
N ARG A 6 5.36 -14.57 -6.79
CA ARG A 6 6.58 -14.18 -7.51
C ARG A 6 6.79 -12.66 -7.57
N LYS A 7 5.74 -11.87 -7.79
CA LYS A 7 5.82 -10.39 -7.80
C LYS A 7 6.14 -9.84 -6.40
N THR A 8 5.47 -10.36 -5.36
CA THR A 8 5.70 -9.97 -3.97
C THR A 8 7.09 -10.38 -3.51
N ALA A 9 7.53 -11.60 -3.85
CA ALA A 9 8.91 -12.06 -3.62
C ALA A 9 9.93 -11.17 -4.32
N GLY A 10 9.71 -10.83 -5.60
CA GLY A 10 10.59 -9.96 -6.36
C GLY A 10 10.70 -8.56 -5.76
N ARG A 11 9.58 -7.98 -5.28
CA ARG A 11 9.57 -6.67 -4.62
C ARG A 11 10.29 -6.70 -3.27
N ILE A 12 9.99 -7.68 -2.42
CA ILE A 12 10.64 -7.82 -1.11
C ILE A 12 12.14 -8.07 -1.28
N ALA A 13 12.52 -8.95 -2.21
CA ALA A 13 13.93 -9.19 -2.55
C ALA A 13 14.60 -7.91 -3.06
N ALA A 14 13.98 -7.17 -3.98
CA ALA A 14 14.53 -5.92 -4.51
C ALA A 14 14.72 -4.86 -3.40
N VAL A 15 13.73 -4.67 -2.53
CA VAL A 15 13.82 -3.71 -1.40
C VAL A 15 14.90 -4.15 -0.41
N THR A 16 14.96 -5.45 -0.08
CA THR A 16 15.97 -5.98 0.86
C THR A 16 17.38 -5.81 0.30
N LEU A 17 17.58 -6.11 -0.99
CA LEU A 17 18.86 -5.91 -1.67
C LEU A 17 19.24 -4.44 -1.76
N LEU A 18 18.28 -3.55 -2.04
CA LEU A 18 18.52 -2.11 -2.07
C LEU A 18 18.90 -1.58 -0.69
N MET A 19 18.19 -2.00 0.36
CA MET A 19 18.55 -1.64 1.73
C MET A 19 19.94 -2.14 2.10
N ALA A 20 20.28 -3.39 1.80
CA ALA A 20 21.61 -3.94 2.05
C ALA A 20 22.70 -3.18 1.27
N ALA A 21 22.44 -2.82 0.01
CA ALA A 21 23.37 -2.09 -0.84
C ALA A 21 23.60 -0.63 -0.38
N CYS A 22 22.63 0.00 0.27
CA CYS A 22 22.77 1.36 0.80
C CYS A 22 23.31 1.38 2.25
N ALA A 23 22.81 0.51 3.12
CA ALA A 23 23.16 0.51 4.54
C ALA A 23 24.58 -0.02 4.80
N SER A 24 25.03 -0.99 4.01
CA SER A 24 26.34 -1.62 4.19
C SER A 24 27.53 -0.67 3.94
N PRO A 25 27.59 0.10 2.81
CA PRO A 25 28.65 1.08 2.61
C PRO A 25 28.59 2.24 3.62
N LEU A 26 27.39 2.66 4.02
CA LEU A 26 27.22 3.69 5.04
C LEU A 26 27.77 3.22 6.40
N ALA A 27 27.48 1.97 6.78
CA ALA A 27 27.99 1.38 8.01
C ALA A 27 29.52 1.24 7.99
N TRP A 28 30.10 0.86 6.84
CA TRP A 28 31.56 0.85 6.67
C TRP A 28 32.17 2.25 6.88
N PHE A 29 31.58 3.27 6.25
CA PHE A 29 32.06 4.64 6.34
C PHE A 29 32.00 5.17 7.78
N VAL A 30 30.85 5.03 8.44
CA VAL A 30 30.66 5.46 9.84
C VAL A 30 31.59 4.71 10.78
N SER A 31 31.76 3.40 10.61
CA SER A 31 32.67 2.62 11.45
C SER A 31 34.13 3.03 11.27
N ARG A 32 34.53 3.41 10.05
CA ARG A 32 35.89 3.91 9.78
C ARG A 32 36.11 5.27 10.43
N GLU A 33 35.16 6.19 10.25
CA GLU A 33 35.24 7.55 10.80
C GLU A 33 35.27 7.54 12.34
N ASN A 34 34.42 6.74 12.98
CA ASN A 34 34.44 6.56 14.43
C ASN A 34 35.80 6.02 14.93
N ALA A 35 36.41 5.08 14.20
CA ALA A 35 37.72 4.54 14.58
C ALA A 35 38.83 5.58 14.41
N GLU A 36 38.76 6.45 13.40
CA GLU A 36 39.67 7.61 13.26
C GLU A 36 39.51 8.57 14.44
N GLU A 37 38.28 8.93 14.81
CA GLU A 37 37.99 9.82 15.94
C GLU A 37 38.51 9.27 17.28
N GLU A 38 38.36 7.97 17.54
CA GLU A 38 38.89 7.34 18.77
C GLU A 38 40.43 7.45 18.85
N VAL A 39 41.12 7.27 17.73
CA VAL A 39 42.59 7.37 17.66
C VAL A 39 43.03 8.81 17.92
N VAL A 40 42.31 9.79 17.37
CA VAL A 40 42.56 11.21 17.60
C VAL A 40 42.28 11.59 19.04
N ALA A 41 41.14 11.18 19.60
CA ALA A 41 40.76 11.49 20.97
C ALA A 41 41.81 10.98 21.96
N PHE A 42 42.31 9.75 21.72
CA PHE A 42 43.42 9.20 22.50
C PHE A 42 44.71 10.02 22.36
N ALA A 43 45.07 10.42 21.13
CA ALA A 43 46.26 11.23 20.88
C ALA A 43 46.15 12.62 21.54
N GLN A 44 44.98 13.26 21.50
CA GLN A 44 44.71 14.54 22.16
C GLN A 44 44.83 14.42 23.69
N GLU A 45 44.24 13.38 24.27
CA GLU A 45 44.26 13.17 25.72
C GLU A 45 45.67 12.89 26.23
N GLU A 46 46.42 11.99 25.59
CA GLU A 46 47.80 11.73 25.97
C GLU A 46 48.70 12.96 25.76
N SER A 47 48.47 13.76 24.71
CA SER A 47 49.19 15.03 24.52
C SER A 47 48.95 15.98 25.70
N ARG A 48 47.70 16.17 26.10
CA ARG A 48 47.35 17.01 27.27
C ARG A 48 47.97 16.47 28.54
N ARG A 49 48.00 15.15 28.72
CA ARG A 49 48.61 14.51 29.89
C ARG A 49 50.11 14.75 29.96
N VAL A 50 50.85 14.53 28.87
CA VAL A 50 52.30 14.78 28.81
C VAL A 50 52.62 16.26 29.05
N LEU A 51 51.81 17.16 28.49
CA LEU A 51 51.99 18.61 28.63
C LEU A 51 51.59 19.14 30.02
N SER A 52 50.65 18.51 30.72
CA SER A 52 50.26 18.89 32.08
C SER A 52 51.12 18.27 33.18
N ALA A 53 51.73 17.10 32.93
CA ALA A 53 52.62 16.43 33.89
C ALA A 53 53.97 17.16 34.08
N GLN A 54 54.36 18.02 33.13
CA GLN A 54 55.45 18.97 33.35
C GLN A 54 54.89 20.17 34.12
N ASP A 55 54.93 20.12 35.45
CA ASP A 55 54.46 21.18 36.35
C ASP A 55 54.85 22.57 35.80
N SER A 56 53.84 23.33 35.35
CA SER A 56 53.97 24.65 34.73
C SER A 56 54.83 24.69 33.46
N LEU A 57 54.32 24.18 32.33
CA LEU A 57 54.69 24.68 31.00
C LEU A 57 54.25 26.14 30.87
N ARG A 58 54.95 27.02 31.59
CA ARG A 58 54.94 28.46 31.40
C ARG A 58 55.71 28.73 30.13
N LEU A 59 54.97 28.75 29.03
CA LEU A 59 55.47 29.12 27.71
C LEU A 59 55.83 30.63 27.64
N ASP A 60 55.68 31.34 28.75
CA ASP A 60 56.09 32.70 29.02
C ASP A 60 57.34 32.74 29.91
N GLY A 61 58.50 33.07 29.31
CA GLY A 61 59.73 33.36 30.05
C GLY A 61 61.01 32.75 29.45
N PRO A 62 62.18 32.98 30.07
CA PRO A 62 63.49 32.63 29.50
C PRO A 62 63.76 31.12 29.38
N LYS A 63 62.92 30.27 30.02
CA LYS A 63 63.03 28.80 29.98
C LYS A 63 61.96 28.12 29.12
N ALA A 64 61.04 28.89 28.54
CA ALA A 64 59.91 28.36 27.76
C ALA A 64 60.36 27.46 26.61
N ALA A 65 61.36 27.89 25.82
CA ALA A 65 61.88 27.11 24.71
C ALA A 65 62.51 25.78 25.15
N ALA A 66 63.24 25.75 26.26
CA ALA A 66 63.86 24.52 26.77
C ALA A 66 62.82 23.51 27.28
N GLN A 67 61.78 23.99 27.97
CA GLN A 67 60.67 23.16 28.44
C GLN A 67 59.84 22.64 27.26
N ALA A 68 59.50 23.51 26.30
CA ALA A 68 58.82 23.13 25.07
C ALA A 68 59.64 22.09 24.29
N GLN A 69 60.97 22.23 24.21
CA GLN A 69 61.82 21.25 23.53
C GLN A 69 61.79 19.89 24.20
N GLN A 70 61.82 19.85 25.53
CA GLN A 70 61.73 18.59 26.29
C GLN A 70 60.36 17.92 26.10
N ALA A 71 59.27 18.70 26.12
CA ALA A 71 57.93 18.18 25.86
C ALA A 71 57.78 17.65 24.42
N ALA A 72 58.28 18.38 23.42
CA ALA A 72 58.28 17.94 22.03
C ALA A 72 59.04 16.61 21.85
N GLN A 73 60.21 16.45 22.49
CA GLN A 73 60.98 15.20 22.46
C GLN A 73 60.23 14.02 23.08
N LEU A 74 59.56 14.23 24.22
CA LEU A 74 58.74 13.20 24.87
C LEU A 74 57.56 12.76 24.00
N LEU A 75 56.88 13.71 23.37
CA LEU A 75 55.75 13.45 22.47
C LEU A 75 56.21 12.67 21.22
N THR A 76 57.38 13.01 20.66
CA THR A 76 57.96 12.23 19.54
C THR A 76 58.53 10.88 19.93
N GLY A 77 58.88 10.68 21.19
CA GLY A 77 59.37 9.40 21.70
C GLY A 77 58.26 8.38 22.00
N GLY A 78 57.00 8.78 21.84
CA GLY A 78 55.83 7.97 22.18
C GLY A 78 54.78 7.89 21.07
N LEU A 79 54.11 9.01 20.76
CA LEU A 79 52.84 9.01 20.03
C LEU A 79 52.88 9.69 18.67
N PHE A 80 53.83 10.60 18.46
CA PHE A 80 53.92 11.42 17.26
C PHE A 80 55.25 11.23 16.56
N GLU A 81 55.27 11.44 15.24
CA GLU A 81 56.49 11.44 14.45
C GLU A 81 57.02 12.88 14.25
N ILE A 82 56.14 13.88 14.41
CA ILE A 82 56.47 15.31 14.44
C ILE A 82 55.71 15.93 15.62
N ALA A 83 56.40 16.69 16.46
CA ALA A 83 55.80 17.46 17.54
C ALA A 83 56.31 18.89 17.48
N GLU A 84 55.39 19.84 17.31
CA GLU A 84 55.68 21.27 17.29
C GLU A 84 54.91 21.97 18.41
N ILE A 85 55.58 22.85 19.14
CA ILE A 85 54.98 23.65 20.20
C ILE A 85 55.17 25.13 19.89
N TYR A 86 54.08 25.87 19.98
CA TYR A 86 54.00 27.29 19.69
C TYR A 86 53.60 28.09 20.93
N GLY A 87 54.10 29.32 21.04
CA GLY A 87 53.67 30.28 22.05
C GLY A 87 52.30 30.86 21.75
N ALA A 88 51.75 31.63 22.70
CA ALA A 88 50.46 32.29 22.54
C ALA A 88 50.40 33.28 21.36
N ASP A 89 51.55 33.81 20.94
CA ASP A 89 51.71 34.69 19.77
C ASP A 89 51.84 33.93 18.44
N GLY A 90 51.82 32.59 18.48
CA GLY A 90 52.00 31.72 17.33
C GLY A 90 53.46 31.56 16.90
N SER A 91 54.43 32.03 17.69
CA SER A 91 55.85 31.78 17.43
C SER A 91 56.22 30.33 17.76
N LYS A 92 57.02 29.69 16.92
CA LYS A 92 57.49 28.31 17.15
C LYS A 92 58.52 28.31 18.28
N LEU A 93 58.21 27.62 19.38
CA LEU A 93 59.07 27.51 20.57
C LEU A 93 59.93 26.25 20.55
N ALA A 94 59.40 25.16 19.99
CA ALA A 94 60.09 23.89 19.89
C ALA A 94 59.60 23.05 18.72
N GLU A 95 60.49 22.19 18.25
CA GLU A 95 60.24 21.20 17.21
C GLU A 95 61.04 19.94 17.51
N SER A 96 60.39 18.79 17.39
CA SER A 96 61.03 17.49 17.42
C SER A 96 60.46 16.65 16.29
N VAL A 97 61.34 15.95 15.58
CA VAL A 97 61.00 15.15 14.40
C VAL A 97 61.74 13.83 14.49
N THR A 98 61.03 12.71 14.29
CA THR A 98 61.64 11.39 14.21
C THR A 98 62.17 11.12 12.79
N PRO A 99 62.98 10.08 12.57
CA PRO A 99 63.39 9.68 11.22
C PRO A 99 62.22 9.41 10.27
N ALA A 100 61.09 8.90 10.78
CA ALA A 100 59.87 8.69 10.01
C ALA A 100 59.10 10.01 9.78
N GLY A 101 59.15 10.94 10.73
CA GLY A 101 58.60 12.30 10.58
C GLY A 101 59.23 13.03 9.40
N HIS A 102 60.55 12.94 9.24
CA HIS A 102 61.27 13.60 8.14
C HIS A 102 60.86 13.11 6.74
N THR A 103 60.33 11.89 6.60
CA THR A 103 59.89 11.39 5.28
C THR A 103 58.51 11.93 4.89
N VAL A 104 57.66 12.22 5.87
CA VAL A 104 56.28 12.70 5.65
C VAL A 104 56.16 14.22 5.68
N GLU A 105 57.00 14.91 6.45
CA GLU A 105 56.99 16.37 6.65
C GLU A 105 56.89 17.19 5.34
N PRO A 106 57.67 16.90 4.27
CA PRO A 106 57.62 17.69 3.03
C PRO A 106 56.31 17.55 2.26
N GLN A 107 55.53 16.51 2.56
CA GLN A 107 54.27 16.20 1.88
C GLN A 107 53.06 16.78 2.61
N LEU A 108 53.24 17.33 3.81
CA LEU A 108 52.17 17.91 4.60
C LEU A 108 51.78 19.31 4.09
N PRO A 109 50.49 19.67 4.16
CA PRO A 109 50.04 21.02 3.88
C PRO A 109 50.70 22.02 4.84
N ARG A 110 51.30 23.07 4.27
CA ARG A 110 51.83 24.17 5.08
C ARG A 110 50.68 24.98 5.68
N HIS A 111 50.84 25.39 6.92
CA HIS A 111 49.88 26.25 7.63
C HIS A 111 50.59 27.48 8.19
N GLY A 112 49.78 28.51 8.50
CA GLY A 112 50.25 29.73 9.15
C GLY A 112 50.36 29.58 10.67
N ALA A 113 50.59 30.70 11.35
CA ALA A 113 50.62 30.74 12.80
C ALA A 113 49.28 30.25 13.40
N PRO A 114 49.31 29.38 14.43
CA PRO A 114 48.09 28.79 14.99
C PRO A 114 47.23 29.83 15.72
N GLN A 115 45.91 29.79 15.49
CA GLN A 115 44.92 30.71 16.09
C GLN A 115 43.62 30.00 16.53
N TYR A 116 43.68 28.71 16.82
CA TYR A 116 42.48 27.89 17.08
C TYR A 116 42.09 27.83 18.56
N VAL A 117 40.78 27.88 18.84
CA VAL A 117 40.26 27.89 20.22
C VAL A 117 40.00 26.48 20.76
N ASP A 118 39.61 25.57 19.87
CA ASP A 118 39.26 24.19 20.19
C ASP A 118 40.26 23.20 19.58
N SER A 119 40.35 22.02 20.17
CA SER A 119 41.14 20.92 19.60
C SER A 119 40.45 20.39 18.35
N PHE A 120 41.20 20.16 17.28
CA PHE A 120 40.71 19.52 16.07
C PHE A 120 41.80 18.63 15.46
N TYR A 121 41.46 17.92 14.38
CA TYR A 121 42.40 17.08 13.66
C TYR A 121 42.18 17.15 12.16
N GLU A 122 43.20 16.73 11.42
CA GLU A 122 43.13 16.49 9.99
C GLU A 122 43.61 15.06 9.69
N SER A 123 42.80 14.30 8.96
CA SER A 123 43.14 12.95 8.47
C SER A 123 43.56 13.05 7.01
N LEU A 124 44.81 12.69 6.72
CA LEU A 124 45.44 12.93 5.42
C LEU A 124 46.07 11.63 4.87
N PRO A 125 45.58 11.10 3.74
CA PRO A 125 46.32 10.10 2.97
C PRO A 125 47.44 10.80 2.19
N LEU A 126 48.69 10.39 2.39
CA LEU A 126 49.84 10.96 1.69
C LEU A 126 50.09 10.27 0.35
N PRO A 127 50.65 10.98 -0.65
CA PRO A 127 51.03 10.39 -1.95
C PRO A 127 52.00 9.21 -1.84
N SER A 128 52.84 9.19 -0.81
CA SER A 128 53.79 8.10 -0.53
C SER A 128 53.13 6.83 0.04
N GLY A 129 51.83 6.88 0.38
CA GLY A 129 51.02 5.74 0.82
C GLY A 129 50.78 5.67 2.33
N GLU A 130 51.50 6.46 3.12
CA GLU A 130 51.27 6.61 4.55
C GLU A 130 49.96 7.35 4.83
N TRP A 131 49.31 6.97 5.92
CA TRP A 131 48.14 7.65 6.44
C TRP A 131 48.52 8.40 7.69
N VAL A 132 48.25 9.71 7.71
CA VAL A 132 48.71 10.59 8.76
C VAL A 132 47.53 11.31 9.42
N LEU A 133 47.55 11.35 10.74
CA LEU A 133 46.65 12.17 11.54
C LEU A 133 47.44 13.36 12.10
N ARG A 134 46.99 14.56 11.76
CA ARG A 134 47.49 15.81 12.35
C ARG A 134 46.55 16.22 13.46
N VAL A 135 47.09 16.48 14.64
CA VAL A 135 46.33 16.81 15.84
C VAL A 135 46.72 18.21 16.28
N PHE A 136 45.73 19.07 16.50
CA PHE A 136 45.89 20.46 16.90
C PHE A 136 45.27 20.63 18.27
N VAL A 137 46.08 21.01 19.27
CA VAL A 137 45.66 21.09 20.67
C VAL A 137 46.04 22.46 21.25
N PRO A 138 45.06 23.29 21.63
CA PRO A 138 45.35 24.53 22.35
C PRO A 138 45.81 24.20 23.76
N LEU A 139 46.91 24.82 24.17
CA LEU A 139 47.50 24.67 25.49
C LEU A 139 46.94 25.74 26.41
N ARG A 140 46.49 25.33 27.60
CA ARG A 140 45.89 26.22 28.60
C ARG A 140 46.42 25.86 29.98
N GLU A 141 46.67 26.86 30.82
CA GLU A 141 47.11 26.67 32.22
C GLU A 141 45.97 26.13 33.10
N ALA A 142 44.72 26.44 32.75
CA ALA A 142 43.51 25.89 33.36
C ALA A 142 42.50 25.52 32.27
N VAL A 143 41.64 24.52 32.51
CA VAL A 143 40.68 23.97 31.52
C VAL A 143 39.81 25.06 30.87
N SER A 144 39.51 26.16 31.58
CA SER A 144 38.75 27.31 31.07
C SER A 144 39.54 28.62 31.00
N GLY A 145 40.87 28.55 31.12
CA GLY A 145 41.77 29.71 31.06
C GLY A 145 42.10 30.14 29.62
N PRO A 146 42.78 31.27 29.43
CA PRO A 146 43.25 31.71 28.11
C PRO A 146 44.22 30.70 27.49
N VAL A 147 44.28 30.68 26.15
CA VAL A 147 45.25 29.86 25.41
C VAL A 147 46.65 30.44 25.65
N THR A 148 47.53 29.63 26.24
CA THR A 148 48.92 29.99 26.56
C THR A 148 49.91 29.51 25.50
N GLY A 149 49.47 28.66 24.59
CA GLY A 149 50.24 28.18 23.44
C GLY A 149 49.47 27.14 22.64
N TYR A 150 50.14 26.52 21.68
CA TYR A 150 49.54 25.53 20.79
C TYR A 150 50.46 24.34 20.61
N PHE A 151 49.88 23.16 20.50
CA PHE A 151 50.59 21.93 20.15
C PHE A 151 50.06 21.38 18.84
N GLU A 152 50.98 21.10 17.93
CA GLU A 152 50.69 20.42 16.68
C GLU A 152 51.49 19.13 16.61
N GLY A 153 50.77 18.01 16.50
CA GLY A 153 51.34 16.68 16.46
C GLY A 153 50.98 16.00 15.14
N VAL A 154 51.96 15.37 14.51
CA VAL A 154 51.75 14.54 13.32
C VAL A 154 52.02 13.10 13.67
N ARG A 155 51.00 12.25 13.55
CA ARG A 155 51.10 10.81 13.82
C ARG A 155 50.91 10.03 12.53
N ILE A 156 51.90 9.21 12.19
CA ILE A 156 51.75 8.21 11.13
C ILE A 156 50.97 7.04 11.71
N ILE A 157 49.88 6.63 11.06
CA ILE A 157 49.09 5.48 11.46
C ILE A 157 49.82 4.22 11.01
N PRO A 158 50.24 3.34 11.94
CA PRO A 158 50.91 2.11 11.58
C PRO A 158 50.04 1.24 10.69
N GLU A 159 50.67 0.51 9.75
CA GLU A 159 49.95 -0.33 8.79
C GLU A 159 49.07 -1.39 9.47
N TRP A 160 49.51 -1.96 10.61
CA TRP A 160 48.69 -2.91 11.38
C TRP A 160 47.40 -2.26 11.90
N GLN A 161 47.46 -1.01 12.35
CA GLN A 161 46.32 -0.27 12.88
C GLN A 161 45.37 0.12 11.74
N ARG A 162 45.92 0.54 10.59
CA ARG A 162 45.15 0.78 9.37
C ARG A 162 44.41 -0.48 8.90
N GLN A 163 45.08 -1.63 8.88
CA GLN A 163 44.45 -2.91 8.54
C GLN A 163 43.35 -3.29 9.53
N GLN A 164 43.55 -3.03 10.83
CA GLN A 164 42.54 -3.24 11.85
C GLN A 164 41.28 -2.38 11.62
N ILE A 165 41.44 -1.06 11.42
CA ILE A 165 40.33 -0.14 11.14
C ILE A 165 39.52 -0.61 9.92
N VAL A 166 40.21 -1.01 8.84
CA VAL A 166 39.57 -1.51 7.63
C VAL A 166 38.85 -2.84 7.87
N SER A 167 39.46 -3.76 8.63
CA SER A 167 38.88 -5.06 8.97
C SER A 167 37.64 -4.92 9.83
N ASP A 168 37.68 -4.08 10.86
CA ASP A 168 36.55 -3.84 11.76
C ASP A 168 35.38 -3.18 11.03
N ALA A 169 35.66 -2.15 10.21
CA ALA A 169 34.65 -1.53 9.37
C ALA A 169 34.04 -2.51 8.36
N PHE A 170 34.83 -3.44 7.82
CA PHE A 170 34.34 -4.49 6.92
C PHE A 170 33.43 -5.49 7.66
N ILE A 171 33.79 -5.91 8.88
CA ILE A 171 32.95 -6.80 9.70
C ILE A 171 31.61 -6.15 10.02
N VAL A 172 31.60 -4.87 10.43
CA VAL A 172 30.36 -4.11 10.70
C VAL A 172 29.48 -4.02 9.46
N SER A 173 30.08 -3.69 8.31
CA SER A 173 29.40 -3.67 7.01
C SER A 173 28.79 -5.03 6.62
N LEU A 174 29.54 -6.11 6.83
CA LEU A 174 29.06 -7.47 6.61
C LEU A 174 27.89 -7.84 7.54
N MET A 175 27.99 -7.47 8.82
CA MET A 175 26.93 -7.70 9.80
C MET A 175 25.64 -6.96 9.43
N VAL A 176 25.72 -5.70 9.02
CA VAL A 176 24.57 -4.89 8.59
C VAL A 176 23.94 -5.48 7.32
N CYS A 177 24.76 -5.94 6.36
CA CYS A 177 24.29 -6.63 5.17
C CYS A 177 23.54 -7.92 5.53
N LEU A 178 24.14 -8.78 6.35
CA LEU A 178 23.53 -10.04 6.79
C LEU A 178 22.24 -9.82 7.57
N ALA A 179 22.23 -8.87 8.51
CA ALA A 179 21.05 -8.51 9.29
C ALA A 179 19.90 -8.04 8.37
N SER A 180 20.22 -7.22 7.35
CA SER A 180 19.23 -6.77 6.37
C SER A 180 18.64 -7.94 5.58
N LEU A 181 19.49 -8.88 5.12
CA LEU A 181 19.05 -10.07 4.38
C LEU A 181 18.20 -11.01 5.24
N VAL A 182 18.60 -11.25 6.49
CA VAL A 182 17.84 -12.07 7.45
C VAL A 182 16.48 -11.43 7.74
N CYS A 183 16.44 -10.11 7.94
CA CYS A 183 15.20 -9.37 8.15
C CYS A 183 14.24 -9.55 6.96
N GLY A 184 14.73 -9.38 5.72
CA GLY A 184 13.92 -9.63 4.52
C GLY A 184 13.42 -11.07 4.40
N ALA A 185 14.27 -12.05 4.73
CA ALA A 185 13.91 -13.47 4.72
C ALA A 185 12.83 -13.82 5.76
N VAL A 186 12.85 -13.19 6.94
CA VAL A 186 11.85 -13.37 8.00
C VAL A 186 10.53 -12.66 7.67
N ILE A 187 10.57 -11.45 7.10
CA ILE A 187 9.38 -10.68 6.74
C ILE A 187 8.64 -11.33 5.57
N TYR A 188 9.35 -11.94 4.62
CA TYR A 188 8.75 -12.56 3.43
C TYR A 188 7.58 -13.53 3.72
N PRO A 189 7.75 -14.61 4.52
CA PRO A 189 6.67 -15.54 4.79
C PRO A 189 5.49 -14.88 5.52
N VAL A 190 5.75 -13.91 6.40
CA VAL A 190 4.70 -13.17 7.13
C VAL A 190 3.85 -12.37 6.16
N VAL A 191 4.48 -11.60 5.26
CA VAL A 191 3.74 -10.80 4.26
C VAL A 191 2.94 -11.70 3.32
N VAL A 192 3.53 -12.80 2.84
CA VAL A 192 2.83 -13.75 1.97
C VAL A 192 1.64 -14.40 2.69
N HIS A 193 1.81 -14.77 3.96
CA HIS A 193 0.74 -15.34 4.77
C HIS A 193 -0.41 -14.33 4.97
N LEU A 194 -0.09 -13.11 5.41
CA LEU A 194 -1.08 -12.06 5.65
C LEU A 194 -1.86 -11.69 4.39
N VAL A 195 -1.20 -11.58 3.23
CA VAL A 195 -1.90 -11.28 1.98
C VAL A 195 -2.83 -12.42 1.58
N LYS A 196 -2.36 -13.68 1.67
CA LYS A 196 -3.20 -14.83 1.35
C LYS A 196 -4.41 -14.93 2.27
N GLU A 197 -4.22 -14.66 3.56
CA GLU A 197 -5.30 -14.62 4.53
C GLU A 197 -6.29 -13.49 4.24
N ASN A 198 -5.80 -12.31 3.85
CA ASN A 198 -6.64 -11.18 3.47
C ASN A 198 -7.45 -11.45 2.20
N GLU A 199 -6.85 -12.06 1.17
CA GLU A 199 -7.55 -12.50 -0.04
C GLU A 199 -8.65 -13.51 0.30
N HIS A 200 -8.36 -14.49 1.16
CA HIS A 200 -9.35 -15.49 1.57
C HIS A 200 -10.50 -14.86 2.38
N LYS A 201 -10.20 -13.95 3.31
CA LYS A 201 -11.22 -13.21 4.07
C LYS A 201 -12.09 -12.34 3.16
N ALA A 202 -11.48 -11.65 2.19
CA ALA A 202 -12.23 -10.84 1.23
C ALA A 202 -13.18 -11.70 0.40
N GLN A 203 -12.72 -12.86 -0.07
CA GLN A 203 -13.55 -13.82 -0.80
C GLN A 203 -14.69 -14.37 0.06
N GLN A 204 -14.42 -14.76 1.31
CA GLN A 204 -15.45 -15.24 2.25
C GLN A 204 -16.54 -14.19 2.53
N VAL A 205 -16.15 -12.92 2.69
CA VAL A 205 -17.11 -11.81 2.89
C VAL A 205 -17.99 -11.65 1.66
N LEU A 206 -17.38 -11.68 0.47
CA LEU A 206 -18.12 -11.56 -0.79
C LEU A 206 -19.11 -12.72 -0.98
N GLU A 207 -18.67 -13.96 -0.79
CA GLU A 207 -19.54 -15.15 -0.87
C GLU A 207 -20.68 -15.07 0.14
N SER A 208 -20.41 -14.61 1.37
CA SER A 208 -21.43 -14.39 2.40
C SER A 208 -22.44 -13.32 1.99
N HIS A 209 -21.99 -12.21 1.40
CA HIS A 209 -22.85 -11.14 0.91
C HIS A 209 -23.79 -11.61 -0.20
N ILE A 210 -23.26 -12.34 -1.19
CA ILE A 210 -24.06 -12.93 -2.26
C ILE A 210 -25.07 -13.93 -1.69
N ALA A 211 -24.64 -14.82 -0.79
CA ALA A 211 -25.53 -15.79 -0.16
C ALA A 211 -26.64 -15.11 0.66
N MET A 212 -26.35 -14.00 1.33
CA MET A 212 -27.34 -13.22 2.08
C MET A 212 -28.35 -12.55 1.15
N MET A 213 -27.89 -11.96 0.05
CA MET A 213 -28.75 -11.38 -0.99
C MET A 213 -29.68 -12.45 -1.59
N GLU A 214 -29.15 -13.62 -1.96
CA GLU A 214 -29.96 -14.74 -2.46
C GLU A 214 -30.99 -15.21 -1.41
N ALA A 215 -30.56 -15.31 -0.14
CA ALA A 215 -31.44 -15.73 0.95
C ALA A 215 -32.59 -14.74 1.17
N LEU A 216 -32.30 -13.43 1.14
CA LEU A 216 -33.31 -12.38 1.24
C LEU A 216 -34.29 -12.45 0.07
N GLY A 217 -33.78 -12.51 -1.16
CA GLY A 217 -34.62 -12.65 -2.37
C GLY A 217 -35.53 -13.88 -2.30
N ARG A 218 -35.01 -15.03 -1.84
CA ARG A 218 -35.81 -16.24 -1.62
C ARG A 218 -36.87 -16.08 -0.53
N ALA A 219 -36.54 -15.41 0.58
CA ALA A 219 -37.49 -15.18 1.66
C ALA A 219 -38.68 -14.32 1.20
N ILE A 220 -38.40 -13.26 0.43
CA ILE A 220 -39.42 -12.41 -0.20
C ILE A 220 -40.26 -13.24 -1.17
N ALA A 221 -39.61 -13.97 -2.08
CA ALA A 221 -40.28 -14.77 -3.08
C ALA A 221 -41.20 -15.84 -2.46
N LYS A 222 -40.82 -16.42 -1.31
CA LYS A 222 -41.60 -17.44 -0.59
C LYS A 222 -42.84 -16.87 0.11
N ARG A 223 -42.83 -15.58 0.44
CA ARG A 223 -43.99 -14.89 1.01
C ARG A 223 -44.96 -14.42 -0.08
N ASP A 224 -44.44 -13.88 -1.18
CA ASP A 224 -45.24 -13.36 -2.30
C ASP A 224 -45.76 -14.46 -3.25
N SER A 225 -45.03 -15.56 -3.39
CA SER A 225 -45.34 -16.65 -4.31
C SER A 225 -44.81 -18.01 -3.81
N ASP A 226 -45.16 -19.10 -4.50
CA ASP A 226 -44.76 -20.44 -4.05
C ASP A 226 -43.27 -20.77 -4.30
N THR A 227 -42.57 -20.09 -5.22
CA THR A 227 -41.22 -20.49 -5.69
C THR A 227 -40.26 -19.32 -5.92
N GLY A 228 -38.96 -19.54 -5.64
CA GLY A 228 -37.89 -18.56 -5.89
C GLY A 228 -37.33 -18.59 -7.32
N ALA A 229 -37.79 -19.53 -8.16
CA ALA A 229 -37.27 -19.76 -9.50
C ALA A 229 -37.37 -18.51 -10.41
N HIS A 230 -38.40 -17.67 -10.21
CA HIS A 230 -38.58 -16.41 -10.95
C HIS A 230 -37.40 -15.46 -10.80
N ASN A 231 -36.95 -15.20 -9.56
CA ASN A 231 -35.84 -14.27 -9.31
C ASN A 231 -34.56 -14.72 -10.02
N TYR A 232 -34.27 -16.03 -10.03
CA TYR A 232 -33.13 -16.58 -10.75
C TYR A 232 -33.25 -16.41 -12.27
N ARG A 233 -34.42 -16.69 -12.86
CA ARG A 233 -34.64 -16.54 -14.31
C ARG A 233 -34.54 -15.08 -14.75
N VAL A 234 -35.21 -14.17 -14.06
CA VAL A 234 -35.19 -12.75 -14.42
C VAL A 234 -33.81 -12.15 -14.27
N ALA A 235 -33.11 -12.43 -13.16
CA ALA A 235 -31.73 -11.95 -12.97
C ALA A 235 -30.79 -12.46 -14.07
N TRP A 236 -30.93 -13.73 -14.47
CA TRP A 236 -30.11 -14.34 -15.52
C TRP A 236 -30.43 -13.77 -16.91
N LEU A 237 -31.71 -13.56 -17.25
CA LEU A 237 -32.15 -12.90 -18.49
C LEU A 237 -31.64 -11.45 -18.56
N ALA A 238 -31.78 -10.70 -17.47
CA ALA A 238 -31.32 -9.33 -17.37
C ALA A 238 -29.79 -9.25 -17.53
N ALA A 239 -29.03 -10.09 -16.82
CA ALA A 239 -27.58 -10.16 -16.92
C ALA A 239 -27.11 -10.53 -18.34
N SER A 240 -27.77 -11.50 -18.99
CA SER A 240 -27.44 -11.91 -20.36
C SER A 240 -27.66 -10.78 -21.36
N THR A 241 -28.75 -10.03 -21.21
CA THR A 241 -29.08 -8.86 -22.04
C THR A 241 -28.09 -7.73 -21.80
N ALA A 242 -27.80 -7.45 -20.54
CA ALA A 242 -26.82 -6.44 -20.12
C ALA A 242 -25.42 -6.74 -20.66
N HIS A 243 -25.02 -8.00 -20.68
CA HIS A 243 -23.74 -8.41 -21.23
C HIS A 243 -23.65 -8.10 -22.73
N ALA A 244 -24.70 -8.38 -23.51
CA ALA A 244 -24.76 -8.03 -24.93
C ALA A 244 -24.76 -6.51 -25.19
N LEU A 245 -25.28 -5.72 -24.23
CA LEU A 245 -25.20 -4.25 -24.23
C LEU A 245 -23.85 -3.70 -23.72
N GLY A 246 -22.92 -4.57 -23.34
CA GLY A 246 -21.58 -4.19 -22.89
C GLY A 246 -21.44 -3.84 -21.40
N LEU A 247 -22.45 -4.11 -20.57
CA LEU A 247 -22.35 -3.90 -19.12
C LEU A 247 -21.42 -4.94 -18.49
N GLN A 248 -20.50 -4.47 -17.64
CA GLN A 248 -19.50 -5.30 -16.94
C GLN A 248 -19.16 -4.71 -15.56
N GLY A 249 -18.41 -5.46 -14.75
CA GLY A 249 -17.92 -5.01 -13.44
C GLY A 249 -19.05 -4.59 -12.50
N ALA A 250 -18.84 -3.46 -11.80
CA ALA A 250 -19.78 -2.95 -10.80
C ALA A 250 -21.20 -2.73 -11.35
N ALA A 251 -21.36 -2.27 -12.61
CA ALA A 251 -22.68 -2.07 -13.20
C ALA A 251 -23.46 -3.38 -13.39
N MET A 252 -22.78 -4.47 -13.75
CA MET A 252 -23.38 -5.80 -13.84
C MET A 252 -23.74 -6.34 -12.45
N GLN A 253 -22.84 -6.17 -11.48
CA GLN A 253 -23.08 -6.58 -10.08
C GLN A 253 -24.31 -5.86 -9.50
N SER A 254 -24.43 -4.55 -9.74
CA SER A 254 -25.59 -3.74 -9.37
C SER A 254 -26.88 -4.23 -10.01
N LEU A 255 -26.87 -4.56 -11.31
CA LEU A 255 -28.03 -5.12 -12.00
C LEU A 255 -28.44 -6.47 -11.41
N ILE A 256 -27.48 -7.37 -11.16
CA ILE A 256 -27.75 -8.69 -10.59
C ILE A 256 -28.37 -8.53 -9.19
N ALA A 257 -27.77 -7.69 -8.34
CA ALA A 257 -28.28 -7.43 -7.00
C ALA A 257 -29.67 -6.81 -7.02
N GLY A 258 -29.86 -5.79 -7.87
CA GLY A 258 -31.15 -5.18 -8.15
C GLY A 258 -32.20 -6.18 -8.63
N SER A 259 -31.82 -7.13 -9.47
CA SER A 259 -32.74 -8.15 -9.99
C SER A 259 -33.21 -9.11 -8.90
N PHE A 260 -32.34 -9.50 -7.97
CA PHE A 260 -32.72 -10.35 -6.84
C PHE A 260 -33.60 -9.63 -5.82
N LEU A 261 -33.42 -8.32 -5.68
CA LEU A 261 -34.02 -7.50 -4.63
C LEU A 261 -35.12 -6.56 -5.12
N HIS A 262 -35.48 -6.57 -6.41
CA HIS A 262 -36.46 -5.64 -7.00
C HIS A 262 -37.75 -5.55 -6.20
N ASP A 263 -38.21 -6.68 -5.68
CA ASP A 263 -39.43 -6.84 -4.90
C ASP A 263 -39.23 -6.80 -3.38
N ALA A 264 -38.05 -6.39 -2.88
CA ALA A 264 -37.74 -6.45 -1.45
C ALA A 264 -38.71 -5.68 -0.56
N GLY A 265 -39.25 -4.56 -1.05
CA GLY A 265 -40.24 -3.79 -0.32
C GLY A 265 -41.60 -4.47 -0.16
N LYS A 266 -41.87 -5.59 -0.86
CA LYS A 266 -43.06 -6.42 -0.61
C LYS A 266 -43.08 -6.93 0.84
N ILE A 267 -41.93 -6.95 1.53
CA ILE A 267 -41.88 -7.25 2.96
C ILE A 267 -42.74 -6.29 3.81
N GLY A 268 -42.88 -5.03 3.39
CA GLY A 268 -43.70 -4.04 4.10
C GLY A 268 -45.16 -3.99 3.64
N ILE A 269 -45.57 -4.79 2.66
CA ILE A 269 -46.96 -4.82 2.18
C ILE A 269 -47.81 -5.71 3.08
N PRO A 270 -49.02 -5.28 3.51
CA PRO A 270 -49.92 -6.10 4.32
C PRO A 270 -50.36 -7.39 3.60
N ASP A 271 -50.43 -8.51 4.32
CA ASP A 271 -50.83 -9.82 3.74
C ASP A 271 -52.21 -9.78 3.08
N ALA A 272 -53.16 -9.01 3.63
CA ALA A 272 -54.50 -8.86 3.06
C ALA A 272 -54.50 -8.24 1.65
N ILE A 273 -53.44 -7.50 1.29
CA ILE A 273 -53.24 -6.91 -0.03
C ILE A 273 -52.33 -7.82 -0.87
N LEU A 274 -51.21 -8.27 -0.30
CA LEU A 274 -50.22 -9.09 -0.99
C LEU A 274 -50.79 -10.44 -1.48
N LEU A 275 -51.57 -11.09 -0.62
CA LEU A 275 -52.11 -12.43 -0.86
C LEU A 275 -53.58 -12.42 -1.31
N LYS A 276 -54.12 -11.25 -1.68
CA LYS A 276 -55.54 -11.11 -2.05
C LYS A 276 -55.85 -11.98 -3.29
N PRO A 277 -56.79 -12.94 -3.20
CA PRO A 277 -57.19 -13.74 -4.36
C PRO A 277 -58.14 -12.91 -5.24
N GLY A 278 -57.59 -12.08 -6.13
CA GLY A 278 -58.39 -11.27 -7.05
C GLY A 278 -57.70 -9.98 -7.49
N ARG A 279 -58.44 -9.09 -8.15
CA ARG A 279 -57.94 -7.76 -8.52
C ARG A 279 -57.91 -6.86 -7.29
N LEU A 280 -56.84 -6.09 -7.17
CA LEU A 280 -56.74 -5.00 -6.20
C LEU A 280 -57.63 -3.83 -6.66
N ASP A 281 -58.28 -3.16 -5.72
CA ASP A 281 -58.89 -1.86 -5.96
C ASP A 281 -57.83 -0.73 -6.02
N ASP A 282 -58.25 0.50 -6.29
CA ASP A 282 -57.32 1.62 -6.48
C ASP A 282 -56.52 1.96 -5.20
N ALA A 283 -57.12 1.80 -4.01
CA ALA A 283 -56.47 2.08 -2.74
C ALA A 283 -55.48 0.98 -2.35
N GLU A 284 -55.86 -0.28 -2.58
CA GLU A 284 -54.99 -1.45 -2.42
C GLU A 284 -53.83 -1.40 -3.41
N MET A 285 -54.07 -0.99 -4.67
CA MET A 285 -53.03 -0.80 -5.68
C MET A 285 -52.09 0.35 -5.30
N ALA A 286 -52.61 1.46 -4.78
CA ALA A 286 -51.77 2.56 -4.27
C ALA A 286 -50.84 2.07 -3.15
N THR A 287 -51.36 1.22 -2.25
CA THR A 287 -50.55 0.58 -1.20
C THR A 287 -49.53 -0.39 -1.80
N MET A 288 -49.93 -1.25 -2.73
CA MET A 288 -49.03 -2.19 -3.41
C MET A 288 -47.85 -1.47 -4.07
N ARG A 289 -48.07 -0.33 -4.75
CA ARG A 289 -47.02 0.46 -5.40
C ARG A 289 -45.96 1.00 -4.43
N THR A 290 -46.26 1.09 -3.13
CA THR A 290 -45.29 1.54 -2.12
C THR A 290 -44.12 0.57 -1.94
N HIS A 291 -44.23 -0.69 -2.39
CA HIS A 291 -43.13 -1.66 -2.32
C HIS A 291 -41.86 -1.15 -3.00
N VAL A 292 -41.97 -0.28 -4.01
CA VAL A 292 -40.79 0.31 -4.66
C VAL A 292 -40.03 1.21 -3.68
N ALA A 293 -40.73 2.13 -3.01
CA ALA A 293 -40.12 3.05 -2.05
C ALA A 293 -39.61 2.32 -0.80
N LEU A 294 -40.36 1.33 -0.31
CA LEU A 294 -39.93 0.47 0.79
C LEU A 294 -38.71 -0.37 0.40
N GLY A 295 -38.67 -0.86 -0.84
CA GLY A 295 -37.53 -1.59 -1.38
C GLY A 295 -36.28 -0.71 -1.47
N GLU A 296 -36.41 0.52 -1.98
CA GLU A 296 -35.32 1.49 -1.99
C GLU A 296 -34.79 1.75 -0.58
N ASP A 297 -35.66 1.93 0.40
CA ASP A 297 -35.28 2.14 1.81
C ASP A 297 -34.50 0.94 2.37
N ILE A 298 -34.93 -0.29 2.07
CA ILE A 298 -34.26 -1.52 2.51
C ILE A 298 -32.85 -1.66 1.93
N VAL A 299 -32.65 -1.31 0.66
CA VAL A 299 -31.34 -1.50 0.00
C VAL A 299 -30.40 -0.31 0.20
N THR A 300 -30.91 0.84 0.64
CA THR A 300 -30.12 2.07 0.85
C THR A 300 -29.32 1.98 2.15
N GLY A 301 -28.02 2.33 2.08
CA GLY A 301 -27.14 2.36 3.24
C GLY A 301 -26.54 1.00 3.61
N ALA A 302 -26.83 -0.04 2.82
CA ALA A 302 -26.31 -1.39 2.99
C ALA A 302 -24.98 -1.62 2.23
N GLY A 303 -24.28 -0.54 1.85
CA GLY A 303 -22.95 -0.58 1.25
C GLY A 303 -23.00 -1.08 -0.19
N TRP A 304 -22.51 -2.30 -0.45
CA TRP A 304 -22.45 -2.86 -1.81
C TRP A 304 -23.83 -3.04 -2.46
N LEU A 305 -24.90 -3.12 -1.66
CA LEU A 305 -26.29 -3.17 -2.14
C LEU A 305 -26.83 -1.82 -2.62
N ASP A 306 -26.14 -0.70 -2.38
CA ASP A 306 -26.57 0.61 -2.89
C ASP A 306 -26.71 0.61 -4.43
N GLY A 307 -25.92 -0.22 -5.11
CA GLY A 307 -26.03 -0.44 -6.55
C GLY A 307 -27.35 -1.07 -7.01
N ALA A 308 -28.04 -1.82 -6.14
CA ALA A 308 -29.34 -2.42 -6.44
C ALA A 308 -30.46 -1.38 -6.59
N ARG A 309 -30.27 -0.19 -6.01
CA ARG A 309 -31.29 0.86 -5.89
C ARG A 309 -31.91 1.26 -7.23
N ASP A 310 -31.11 1.33 -8.29
CA ASP A 310 -31.60 1.75 -9.61
C ASP A 310 -32.71 0.83 -10.13
N VAL A 311 -32.50 -0.49 -10.01
CA VAL A 311 -33.49 -1.50 -10.41
C VAL A 311 -34.65 -1.49 -9.44
N VAL A 312 -34.38 -1.62 -8.14
CA VAL A 312 -35.42 -1.68 -7.10
C VAL A 312 -36.35 -0.47 -7.21
N GLY A 313 -35.78 0.72 -7.37
CA GLY A 313 -36.49 1.98 -7.43
C GLY A 313 -37.23 2.28 -8.73
N SER A 314 -36.86 1.62 -9.83
CA SER A 314 -37.32 2.04 -11.16
C SER A 314 -37.80 0.89 -12.06
N HIS A 315 -37.89 -0.35 -11.54
CA HIS A 315 -38.28 -1.52 -12.34
C HIS A 315 -39.74 -1.47 -12.86
N HIS A 316 -40.58 -0.60 -12.30
CA HIS A 316 -41.93 -0.32 -12.77
C HIS A 316 -42.08 0.98 -13.55
N GLU A 317 -40.98 1.69 -13.81
CA GLU A 317 -40.99 2.82 -14.73
C GLU A 317 -41.15 2.32 -16.17
N LYS A 318 -41.81 3.14 -17.00
CA LYS A 318 -42.10 2.81 -18.40
C LYS A 318 -41.44 3.85 -19.28
N TRP A 319 -40.94 3.43 -20.44
CA TRP A 319 -40.21 4.30 -21.35
C TRP A 319 -40.96 5.60 -21.70
N ASP A 320 -42.29 5.55 -21.82
CA ASP A 320 -43.16 6.71 -22.09
C ASP A 320 -43.48 7.60 -20.89
N GLY A 321 -43.03 7.25 -19.68
CA GLY A 321 -43.32 7.99 -18.45
C GLY A 321 -44.65 7.63 -17.76
N SER A 322 -45.42 6.66 -18.28
CA SER A 322 -46.67 6.20 -17.67
C SER A 322 -46.47 5.21 -16.51
N GLY A 323 -45.22 4.94 -16.12
CA GLY A 323 -44.83 4.05 -15.03
C GLY A 323 -44.90 4.69 -13.65
N TYR A 324 -44.35 3.99 -12.66
CA TYR A 324 -44.29 4.43 -11.26
C TYR A 324 -42.95 3.98 -10.63
N PRO A 325 -42.52 4.60 -9.51
CA PRO A 325 -43.20 5.58 -8.67
C PRO A 325 -43.01 7.05 -9.07
N ARG A 326 -42.02 7.38 -9.90
CA ARG A 326 -41.62 8.76 -10.23
C ARG A 326 -42.10 9.23 -11.59
N GLY A 327 -42.56 8.33 -12.46
CA GLY A 327 -42.98 8.68 -13.82
C GLY A 327 -41.79 9.10 -14.68
N LEU A 328 -40.66 8.41 -14.50
CA LEU A 328 -39.45 8.64 -15.29
C LEU A 328 -39.68 8.18 -16.73
N SER A 329 -39.17 8.94 -17.70
CA SER A 329 -39.32 8.66 -19.12
C SER A 329 -37.97 8.56 -19.82
N GLY A 330 -37.89 7.69 -20.83
CA GLY A 330 -36.72 7.56 -21.68
C GLY A 330 -35.44 7.23 -20.91
N GLN A 331 -34.38 7.98 -21.20
CA GLN A 331 -33.05 7.78 -20.60
C GLN A 331 -32.94 8.26 -19.14
N ASN A 332 -33.97 8.94 -18.60
CA ASN A 332 -34.03 9.26 -17.18
C ASN A 332 -34.25 8.02 -16.33
N ILE A 333 -34.74 6.92 -16.92
CA ILE A 333 -34.80 5.61 -16.28
C ILE A 333 -33.40 5.00 -16.32
N PRO A 334 -32.83 4.56 -15.18
CA PRO A 334 -31.55 3.86 -15.16
C PRO A 334 -31.51 2.69 -16.16
N LEU A 335 -30.38 2.50 -16.84
CA LEU A 335 -30.24 1.45 -17.85
C LEU A 335 -30.48 0.05 -17.27
N SER A 336 -30.01 -0.19 -16.05
CA SER A 336 -30.24 -1.45 -15.32
C SER A 336 -31.73 -1.74 -15.13
N ALA A 337 -32.53 -0.74 -14.76
CA ALA A 337 -33.98 -0.88 -14.62
C ALA A 337 -34.68 -1.12 -15.97
N ARG A 338 -34.25 -0.44 -17.04
CA ARG A 338 -34.77 -0.67 -18.40
C ARG A 338 -34.52 -2.10 -18.89
N ILE A 339 -33.32 -2.63 -18.62
CA ILE A 339 -32.97 -4.03 -18.92
C ILE A 339 -33.82 -4.99 -18.10
N PHE A 340 -33.93 -4.74 -16.80
CA PHE A 340 -34.70 -5.57 -15.90
C PHE A 340 -36.19 -5.64 -16.29
N ALA A 341 -36.82 -4.51 -16.64
CA ALA A 341 -38.24 -4.46 -17.01
C ALA A 341 -38.58 -5.38 -18.21
N VAL A 342 -37.70 -5.45 -19.22
CA VAL A 342 -37.88 -6.37 -20.36
C VAL A 342 -37.79 -7.82 -19.90
N ALA A 343 -36.78 -8.15 -19.09
CA ALA A 343 -36.56 -9.51 -18.59
C ALA A 343 -37.70 -9.98 -17.67
N ASP A 344 -38.19 -9.10 -16.80
CA ASP A 344 -39.28 -9.40 -15.86
C ASP A 344 -40.60 -9.66 -16.58
N VAL A 345 -40.98 -8.79 -17.53
CA VAL A 345 -42.21 -9.00 -18.30
C VAL A 345 -42.11 -10.24 -19.18
N PHE A 346 -40.96 -10.51 -19.80
CA PHE A 346 -40.76 -11.74 -20.56
C PHE A 346 -40.99 -12.97 -19.67
N ASP A 347 -40.33 -13.06 -18.51
CA ASP A 347 -40.49 -14.21 -17.61
C ASP A 347 -41.92 -14.33 -17.08
N ALA A 348 -42.56 -13.22 -16.73
CA ALA A 348 -43.94 -13.20 -16.24
C ALA A 348 -44.96 -13.71 -17.27
N LEU A 349 -44.66 -13.58 -18.57
CA LEU A 349 -45.51 -14.07 -19.66
C LEU A 349 -45.14 -15.51 -20.09
N SER A 350 -43.86 -15.88 -20.05
CA SER A 350 -43.36 -17.17 -20.56
C SER A 350 -43.29 -18.29 -19.50
N SER A 351 -43.45 -17.96 -18.22
CA SER A 351 -43.29 -18.92 -17.12
C SER A 351 -44.62 -19.27 -16.47
N ARG A 352 -44.77 -20.55 -16.05
CA ARG A 352 -45.95 -21.01 -15.32
C ARG A 352 -46.04 -20.32 -13.95
N ARG A 353 -47.21 -19.80 -13.61
CA ARG A 353 -47.55 -19.24 -12.29
C ARG A 353 -48.81 -19.94 -11.74
N PRO A 354 -49.07 -19.92 -10.42
CA PRO A 354 -50.22 -20.63 -9.81
C PRO A 354 -51.58 -20.36 -10.47
N TYR A 355 -51.75 -19.19 -11.09
CA TYR A 355 -53.00 -18.74 -11.72
C TYR A 355 -52.90 -18.54 -13.24
N LYS A 356 -51.78 -18.90 -13.88
CA LYS A 356 -51.55 -18.61 -15.31
C LYS A 356 -50.61 -19.62 -15.96
N GLU A 357 -51.08 -20.25 -17.04
CA GLU A 357 -50.24 -21.07 -17.92
C GLU A 357 -49.32 -20.17 -18.77
N PRO A 358 -48.10 -20.63 -19.10
CA PRO A 358 -47.16 -19.87 -19.89
C PRO A 358 -47.70 -19.64 -21.31
N LEU A 359 -47.51 -18.44 -21.83
CA LEU A 359 -47.86 -18.12 -23.22
C LEU A 359 -46.82 -18.71 -24.18
N PRO A 360 -47.20 -19.08 -25.42
CA PRO A 360 -46.25 -19.45 -26.46
C PRO A 360 -45.23 -18.33 -26.74
N PHE A 361 -43.98 -18.70 -27.00
CA PHE A 361 -42.88 -17.76 -27.23
C PHE A 361 -43.22 -16.64 -28.24
N GLU A 362 -43.79 -16.99 -29.39
CA GLU A 362 -44.20 -16.02 -30.43
C GLU A 362 -45.22 -15.00 -29.90
N GLN A 363 -46.15 -15.44 -29.05
CA GLN A 363 -47.13 -14.56 -28.43
C GLN A 363 -46.50 -13.63 -27.40
N VAL A 364 -45.55 -14.15 -26.60
CA VAL A 364 -44.78 -13.33 -25.63
C VAL A 364 -44.01 -12.23 -26.36
N MET A 365 -43.31 -12.59 -27.45
CA MET A 365 -42.54 -11.63 -28.24
C MET A 365 -43.42 -10.60 -28.94
N ALA A 366 -44.60 -11.00 -29.44
CA ALA A 366 -45.56 -10.05 -30.00
C ALA A 366 -45.99 -8.99 -28.98
N ILE A 367 -46.34 -9.41 -27.75
CA ILE A 367 -46.73 -8.49 -26.66
C ILE A 367 -45.58 -7.54 -26.28
N LEU A 368 -44.35 -8.05 -26.20
CA LEU A 368 -43.18 -7.22 -25.93
C LEU A 368 -42.95 -6.18 -27.04
N HIS A 369 -43.09 -6.58 -28.30
CA HIS A 369 -42.95 -5.68 -29.45
C HIS A 369 -44.04 -4.60 -29.53
N GLU A 370 -45.28 -4.89 -29.12
CA GLU A 370 -46.33 -3.89 -28.95
C GLU A 370 -45.96 -2.82 -27.91
N GLY A 371 -45.17 -3.18 -26.91
CA GLY A 371 -44.65 -2.28 -25.88
C GLY A 371 -43.39 -1.50 -26.27
N ARG A 372 -42.84 -1.68 -27.49
CA ARG A 372 -41.60 -1.03 -27.93
C ARG A 372 -41.77 0.49 -28.01
N GLY A 373 -40.97 1.24 -27.25
CA GLY A 373 -41.02 2.69 -27.22
C GLY A 373 -42.18 3.28 -26.40
N SER A 374 -42.99 2.44 -25.75
CA SER A 374 -44.00 2.85 -24.77
C SER A 374 -43.66 2.27 -23.39
N HIS A 375 -43.74 0.96 -23.24
CA HIS A 375 -43.33 0.27 -22.03
C HIS A 375 -41.80 0.11 -21.98
N PHE A 376 -41.19 -0.32 -23.08
CA PHE A 376 -39.79 -0.75 -23.11
C PHE A 376 -38.91 0.20 -23.90
N ASP A 377 -37.66 0.35 -23.45
CA ASP A 377 -36.61 0.99 -24.22
C ASP A 377 -36.40 0.24 -25.55
N PRO A 378 -36.53 0.93 -26.71
CA PRO A 378 -36.31 0.33 -28.01
C PRO A 378 -34.96 -0.39 -28.16
N LEU A 379 -33.87 0.20 -27.67
CA LEU A 379 -32.53 -0.38 -27.81
C LEU A 379 -32.39 -1.67 -27.00
N VAL A 380 -32.91 -1.66 -25.77
CA VAL A 380 -32.85 -2.82 -24.87
C VAL A 380 -33.72 -3.94 -25.43
N LEU A 381 -34.94 -3.63 -25.87
CA LEU A 381 -35.85 -4.64 -26.41
C LEU A 381 -35.30 -5.22 -27.71
N ASP A 382 -34.79 -4.41 -28.64
CA ASP A 382 -34.21 -4.91 -29.88
C ASP A 382 -33.01 -5.85 -29.63
N THR A 383 -32.19 -5.52 -28.62
CA THR A 383 -31.10 -6.39 -28.18
C THR A 383 -31.62 -7.69 -27.59
N PHE A 384 -32.63 -7.60 -26.70
CA PHE A 384 -33.27 -8.77 -26.11
C PHE A 384 -33.90 -9.69 -27.16
N THR A 385 -34.60 -9.14 -28.16
CA THR A 385 -35.23 -9.90 -29.24
C THR A 385 -34.24 -10.78 -30.01
N GLN A 386 -33.01 -10.31 -30.22
CA GLN A 386 -31.96 -11.10 -30.87
C GLN A 386 -31.52 -12.30 -30.02
N LEU A 387 -31.54 -12.15 -28.69
CA LEU A 387 -31.11 -13.18 -27.74
C LEU A 387 -32.25 -14.12 -27.32
N ALA A 388 -33.49 -13.63 -27.34
CA ALA A 388 -34.66 -14.28 -26.76
C ALA A 388 -34.86 -15.74 -27.21
N PRO A 389 -34.66 -16.13 -28.49
CA PRO A 389 -34.81 -17.52 -28.91
C PRO A 389 -33.83 -18.48 -28.24
N GLU A 390 -32.59 -18.03 -28.00
CA GLU A 390 -31.58 -18.82 -27.30
C GLU A 390 -31.86 -18.86 -25.80
N LEU A 391 -32.09 -17.70 -25.19
CA LEU A 391 -32.35 -17.58 -23.75
C LEU A 391 -33.59 -18.39 -23.34
N HIS A 392 -34.67 -18.33 -24.13
CA HIS A 392 -35.88 -19.10 -23.88
C HIS A 392 -35.61 -20.60 -23.95
N ARG A 393 -34.87 -21.07 -24.96
CA ARG A 393 -34.52 -22.50 -25.10
C ARG A 393 -33.69 -23.00 -23.93
N GLN A 394 -32.76 -22.19 -23.43
CA GLN A 394 -31.93 -22.55 -22.28
C GLN A 394 -32.74 -22.66 -20.98
N LEU A 395 -33.81 -21.86 -20.83
CA LEU A 395 -34.69 -21.91 -19.66
C LEU A 395 -35.79 -22.99 -19.76
N GLN A 396 -36.13 -23.44 -20.96
CA GLN A 396 -37.16 -24.45 -21.16
C GLN A 396 -36.82 -25.77 -20.47
N GLY A 397 -37.73 -26.25 -19.62
CA GLY A 397 -37.59 -27.54 -18.94
C GLY A 397 -36.62 -27.56 -17.77
N LEU A 398 -36.04 -26.41 -17.39
CA LEU A 398 -35.22 -26.31 -16.19
C LEU A 398 -36.09 -26.28 -14.93
N ASP A 399 -35.66 -27.01 -13.91
CA ASP A 399 -36.19 -26.88 -12.56
C ASP A 399 -35.52 -25.71 -11.82
N GLU A 400 -35.97 -25.44 -10.58
CA GLU A 400 -35.41 -24.36 -9.76
C GLU A 400 -33.91 -24.55 -9.48
N ALA A 401 -33.45 -25.79 -9.30
CA ALA A 401 -32.06 -26.09 -9.00
C ALA A 401 -31.14 -25.82 -10.20
N ALA A 402 -31.55 -26.22 -11.40
CA ALA A 402 -30.82 -25.96 -12.63
C ALA A 402 -30.81 -24.47 -12.98
N THR A 403 -31.93 -23.77 -12.78
CA THR A 403 -32.00 -22.31 -12.96
C THR A 403 -31.07 -21.59 -11.98
N ARG A 404 -31.08 -22.01 -10.71
CA ARG A 404 -30.17 -21.47 -9.71
C ARG A 404 -28.72 -21.66 -10.11
N LYS A 405 -28.35 -22.83 -10.63
CA LYS A 405 -26.99 -23.11 -11.11
C LYS A 405 -26.56 -22.15 -12.24
N LEU A 406 -27.43 -21.91 -13.23
CA LEU A 406 -27.14 -20.92 -14.28
C LEU A 406 -26.86 -19.53 -13.71
N MET A 407 -27.65 -19.12 -12.72
CA MET A 407 -27.45 -17.84 -12.07
C MET A 407 -26.17 -17.83 -11.22
N THR A 408 -25.84 -18.91 -10.51
CA THR A 408 -24.58 -19.05 -9.76
C THR A 408 -23.38 -18.90 -10.68
N ASP A 409 -23.38 -19.54 -11.86
CA ASP A 409 -22.31 -19.43 -12.85
C ASP A 409 -22.18 -17.97 -13.36
N MET A 410 -23.31 -17.26 -13.52
CA MET A 410 -23.33 -15.85 -13.91
C MET A 410 -22.78 -14.93 -12.80
N VAL A 411 -23.16 -15.18 -11.54
CA VAL A 411 -22.63 -14.45 -10.38
C VAL A 411 -21.12 -14.67 -10.28
N GLN A 412 -20.65 -15.91 -10.34
CA GLN A 412 -19.21 -16.22 -10.26
C GLN A 412 -18.40 -15.50 -11.34
N ARG A 413 -18.93 -15.45 -12.57
CA ARG A 413 -18.29 -14.74 -13.70
C ARG A 413 -18.12 -13.24 -13.44
N HIS A 414 -19.07 -12.60 -12.75
CA HIS A 414 -19.11 -11.14 -12.65
C HIS A 414 -18.70 -10.58 -11.29
N PHE A 415 -18.63 -11.42 -10.26
CA PHE A 415 -18.18 -11.04 -8.92
C PHE A 415 -16.72 -11.43 -8.65
N ASP A 416 -15.94 -11.78 -9.67
CA ASP A 416 -14.53 -12.21 -9.54
C ASP A 416 -14.33 -13.34 -8.50
N ILE A 417 -15.36 -14.16 -8.29
CA ILE A 417 -15.27 -15.39 -7.50
C ILE A 417 -14.55 -16.40 -8.41
N LEU A 418 -13.23 -16.31 -8.44
CA LEU A 418 -12.39 -17.30 -9.10
C LEU A 418 -12.53 -18.65 -8.37
N VAL A 419 -13.06 -19.64 -9.10
CA VAL A 419 -12.95 -21.07 -8.80
C VAL A 419 -11.49 -21.53 -8.91
#